data_AF-A0A9D0NSB5-F1
#
_entry.id   AF-A0A9D0NSB5-F1
#
_cell.length_a   1.000
_cell.length_b   1.000
_cell.length_c   1.000
_cell.angle_alpha   90.00
_cell.angle_beta   90.00
_cell.angle_gamma   90.00
#
_symmetry.space_group_name_H-M   'P 1'
#
loop_
_entity.id
_entity.type
_entity.pdbx_description
1 polymer ?
#
loop_
_entity_poly.entity_id
_entity_poly.type
_entity_poly.pdbx_seq_one_letter_code
_entity_poly.pdbx_strand_id
1 'polypeptide(L)'
;MSVIPDFTDSELWIIKSTLQERYGETPEVQLAETELRLDPSRTELAPCPTAYWEVNKCHFIICKTGDNRFRCQFFYRIHQMYGTGTETYDDLTECVVTLLQVQADYEAKQEAGNS
;
A
#
# COMPACT_ATOMS: atom_id res chain seq x y z
N MET A 1 -24.85 -4.76 -0.84
CA MET A 1 -23.37 -4.79 -0.97
C MET A 1 -22.95 -3.40 -1.39
N SER A 2 -22.30 -2.64 -0.52
CA SER A 2 -21.66 -1.40 -0.92
C SER A 2 -20.40 -1.77 -1.68
N VAL A 3 -20.39 -1.55 -2.99
CA VAL A 3 -19.18 -1.71 -3.82
C VAL A 3 -18.22 -0.61 -3.41
N ILE A 4 -16.99 -0.99 -3.04
CA ILE A 4 -15.93 0.00 -2.77
C ILE A 4 -15.55 0.60 -4.13
N PRO A 5 -15.58 1.94 -4.29
CA PRO A 5 -15.27 2.56 -5.57
C PRO A 5 -13.79 2.38 -5.90
N ASP A 6 -13.49 2.29 -7.19
CA ASP A 6 -12.12 2.28 -7.69
C ASP A 6 -11.35 3.56 -7.32
N PHE A 7 -10.04 3.52 -7.57
CA PHE A 7 -9.21 4.71 -7.48
C PHE A 7 -9.62 5.72 -8.57
N THR A 8 -9.82 6.96 -8.15
CA THR A 8 -10.00 8.11 -9.02
C THR A 8 -8.66 8.53 -9.64
N ASP A 9 -8.72 9.28 -10.75
CA ASP A 9 -7.52 9.83 -11.38
C ASP A 9 -6.71 10.71 -10.43
N SER A 10 -7.37 11.47 -9.55
CA SER A 10 -6.72 12.31 -8.54
C SER A 10 -5.99 11.46 -7.49
N GLU A 11 -6.59 10.38 -7.01
CA GLU A 11 -5.93 9.45 -6.07
C GLU A 11 -4.72 8.78 -6.73
N LEU A 12 -4.84 8.32 -7.98
CA LEU A 12 -3.72 7.74 -8.73
C LEU A 12 -2.60 8.76 -8.97
N TRP A 13 -2.96 10.02 -9.21
CA TRP A 13 -1.99 11.09 -9.37
C TRP A 13 -1.22 11.36 -8.07
N ILE A 14 -1.88 11.32 -6.90
CA ILE A 14 -1.21 11.43 -5.59
C ILE A 14 -0.20 10.31 -5.39
N ILE A 15 -0.58 9.06 -5.67
CA ILE A 15 0.34 7.91 -5.56
C ILE A 15 1.55 8.13 -6.48
N LYS A 16 1.32 8.40 -7.76
CA LYS A 16 2.39 8.53 -8.77
C LYS A 16 3.34 9.71 -8.48
N SER A 17 2.80 10.86 -8.09
CA SER A 17 3.62 12.04 -7.73
C SER A 17 4.49 11.78 -6.49
N THR A 18 3.93 11.15 -5.46
CA THR A 18 4.70 10.76 -4.26
C THR A 18 5.83 9.79 -4.60
N LEU A 19 5.58 8.81 -5.49
CA LEU A 19 6.62 7.88 -5.95
C LEU A 19 7.71 8.59 -6.77
N GLN A 20 7.31 9.51 -7.67
CA GLN A 20 8.23 10.32 -8.45
C GLN A 20 9.16 11.17 -7.57
N GLU A 21 8.63 11.75 -6.50
CA GLU A 21 9.43 12.50 -5.51
C GLU A 21 10.39 11.58 -4.74
N ARG A 22 9.95 10.37 -4.38
CA ARG A 22 10.76 9.42 -3.60
C ARG A 22 11.91 8.83 -4.41
N TYR A 23 11.65 8.43 -5.64
CA TYR A 23 12.56 7.61 -6.46
C TYR A 23 13.24 8.39 -7.59
N GLY A 24 12.79 9.61 -7.89
CA GLY A 24 13.28 10.38 -9.04
C GLY A 24 12.73 9.88 -10.39
N GLU A 25 11.92 8.83 -10.37
CA GLU A 25 11.14 8.30 -11.49
C GLU A 25 9.80 7.77 -10.97
N THR A 26 8.85 7.52 -11.87
CA THR A 26 7.53 6.96 -11.51
C THR A 26 7.50 5.47 -11.85
N PRO A 27 7.59 4.56 -10.85
CA PRO A 27 7.37 3.14 -11.09
C PRO A 27 6.00 2.89 -11.72
N GLU A 28 5.87 1.79 -12.46
CA GLU A 28 4.59 1.41 -13.05
C GLU A 28 3.60 1.03 -11.94
N VAL A 29 2.57 1.86 -11.77
CA VAL A 29 1.45 1.59 -10.86
C VAL A 29 0.40 0.80 -11.62
N GLN A 30 0.19 -0.46 -11.21
CA GLN A 30 -0.82 -1.36 -11.74
C GLN A 30 -2.04 -1.37 -10.82
N LEU A 31 -3.23 -1.49 -11.43
CA LEU A 31 -4.48 -1.66 -10.71
C LEU A 31 -4.84 -3.15 -10.64
N ALA A 32 -5.21 -3.59 -9.46
CA ALA A 32 -5.60 -4.96 -9.14
C ALA A 32 -6.74 -4.98 -8.12
N GLU A 33 -7.17 -6.18 -7.75
CA GLU A 33 -8.15 -6.40 -6.69
C GLU A 33 -7.53 -7.31 -5.62
N THR A 34 -7.66 -6.93 -4.35
CA THR A 34 -7.20 -7.72 -3.20
C THR A 34 -8.38 -8.09 -2.34
N GLU A 35 -8.53 -9.38 -2.02
CA GLU A 35 -9.51 -9.84 -1.04
C GLU A 35 -9.02 -9.53 0.38
N LEU A 36 -9.72 -8.66 1.08
CA LEU A 36 -9.37 -8.24 2.43
C LEU A 36 -10.49 -8.51 3.43
N ARG A 37 -10.12 -8.95 4.63
CA ARG A 37 -11.03 -8.95 5.78
C ARG A 37 -11.11 -7.54 6.36
N LEU A 38 -12.22 -6.85 6.09
CA LEU A 38 -12.45 -5.48 6.57
C LEU A 38 -13.00 -5.43 8.01
N ASP A 39 -13.77 -6.44 8.39
CA ASP A 39 -14.34 -6.58 9.73
C ASP A 39 -13.73 -7.81 10.41
N PRO A 40 -12.96 -7.66 11.51
CA PRO A 40 -12.34 -8.79 12.18
C PRO A 40 -13.35 -9.74 12.83
N SER A 41 -14.59 -9.29 13.08
CA SER A 41 -15.67 -10.13 13.60
C SER A 41 -16.32 -11.03 12.54
N ARG A 42 -16.02 -10.78 11.26
CA ARG A 42 -16.56 -11.54 10.12
C ARG A 42 -15.47 -12.38 9.46
N THR A 43 -15.87 -13.51 8.88
CA THR A 43 -14.96 -14.36 8.08
C THR A 43 -14.96 -14.00 6.60
N GLU A 44 -15.88 -13.13 6.18
CA GLU A 44 -16.05 -12.72 4.79
C GLU A 44 -14.90 -11.80 4.34
N LEU A 45 -14.36 -12.09 3.16
CA LEU A 45 -13.41 -11.21 2.48
C LEU A 45 -14.17 -10.31 1.53
N ALA A 46 -13.80 -9.04 1.49
CA ALA A 46 -14.32 -8.07 0.54
C ALA A 46 -13.28 -7.81 -0.55
N PRO A 47 -13.66 -7.84 -1.83
CA PRO A 47 -12.80 -7.37 -2.91
C PRO A 47 -12.55 -5.87 -2.75
N CYS A 48 -11.27 -5.48 -2.73
CA CYS A 48 -10.84 -4.10 -2.55
C CYS A 48 -9.97 -3.65 -3.73
N PRO A 49 -10.29 -2.53 -4.40
CA PRO A 49 -9.42 -1.93 -5.40
C PRO A 49 -8.03 -1.71 -4.83
N THR A 50 -6.99 -2.10 -5.58
CA THR A 50 -5.61 -2.11 -5.10
C THR A 50 -4.70 -1.45 -6.12
N ALA A 51 -3.92 -0.47 -5.67
CA ALA A 51 -2.77 0.04 -6.41
C ALA A 51 -1.53 -0.77 -6.00
N TYR A 52 -0.83 -1.32 -6.99
CA TYR A 52 0.36 -2.14 -6.82
C TYR A 52 1.52 -1.58 -7.61
N TRP A 53 2.73 -1.63 -7.04
CA TRP A 53 3.96 -1.35 -7.77
C TRP A 53 5.12 -2.12 -7.15
N GLU A 54 6.23 -2.22 -7.89
CA GLU A 54 7.46 -2.89 -7.45
C GLU A 54 8.66 -1.97 -7.63
N VAL A 55 9.54 -1.92 -6.63
CA VAL A 55 10.85 -1.27 -6.71
C VAL A 55 11.87 -2.16 -5.99
N ASN A 56 13.00 -2.45 -6.63
CA ASN A 56 14.11 -3.22 -6.05
C ASN A 56 13.70 -4.54 -5.36
N LYS A 57 12.79 -5.32 -5.99
CA LYS A 57 12.23 -6.59 -5.45
C LYS A 57 11.35 -6.42 -4.20
N CYS A 58 11.05 -5.18 -3.82
CA CYS A 58 10.04 -4.88 -2.83
C CYS A 58 8.73 -4.57 -3.55
N HIS A 59 7.70 -5.31 -3.18
CA HIS A 59 6.34 -5.16 -3.67
C HIS A 59 5.55 -4.27 -2.70
N PHE A 60 4.77 -3.36 -3.24
CA PHE A 60 3.94 -2.44 -2.45
C PHE A 60 2.49 -2.55 -2.89
N ILE A 61 1.58 -2.48 -1.92
CA ILE A 61 0.15 -2.41 -2.16
C ILE A 61 -0.49 -1.30 -1.34
N ILE A 62 -1.44 -0.61 -1.95
CA ILE A 62 -2.42 0.24 -1.28
C ILE A 62 -3.80 -0.24 -1.69
N CYS A 63 -4.55 -0.75 -0.71
CA CYS A 63 -5.92 -1.19 -0.90
C CYS A 63 -6.88 -0.09 -0.45
N LYS A 64 -7.81 0.28 -1.33
CA LYS A 64 -8.94 1.13 -0.99
C LYS A 64 -10.01 0.26 -0.33
N THR A 65 -10.36 0.59 0.90
CA THR A 65 -11.28 -0.17 1.77
C THR A 65 -12.62 0.52 2.00
N GLY A 66 -12.77 1.73 1.46
CA GLY A 66 -13.96 2.57 1.53
C GLY A 66 -13.69 3.92 0.87
N ASP A 67 -14.65 4.82 0.96
CA ASP A 67 -14.47 6.21 0.52
C ASP A 67 -13.44 6.91 1.41
N ASN A 68 -12.35 7.40 0.82
CA ASN A 68 -11.18 7.92 1.53
C ASN A 68 -10.72 7.02 2.70
N ARG A 69 -10.66 5.70 2.50
CA ARG A 69 -10.13 4.77 3.51
C ARG A 69 -9.16 3.79 2.88
N PHE A 70 -7.94 3.76 3.37
CA PHE A 70 -6.84 3.04 2.74
C PHE A 70 -6.11 2.14 3.74
N ARG A 71 -5.65 0.99 3.26
CA ARG A 71 -4.70 0.12 3.96
C ARG A 71 -3.49 -0.08 3.07
N CYS A 72 -2.30 -0.10 3.66
CA CYS A 72 -1.07 -0.25 2.91
C CYS A 72 -0.15 -1.32 3.51
N GLN A 73 0.54 -2.04 2.63
CA GLN A 73 1.51 -3.07 3.01
C GLN A 73 2.64 -3.13 1.98
N PHE A 74 3.80 -3.63 2.40
CA PHE A 74 4.89 -4.00 1.50
C PHE A 74 5.40 -5.41 1.81
N PHE A 75 6.03 -6.07 0.84
CA PHE A 75 6.57 -7.41 1.01
C PHE A 75 7.68 -7.70 0.01
N TYR A 76 8.65 -8.54 0.41
CA TYR A 76 9.67 -9.09 -0.48
C TYR A 76 9.35 -10.50 -0.95
N ARG A 77 8.45 -11.18 -0.23
CA ARG A 77 7.93 -12.51 -0.51
C ARG A 77 6.49 -12.56 -0.02
N ILE A 78 5.62 -13.30 -0.72
CA ILE A 78 4.17 -13.36 -0.42
C ILE A 78 3.89 -13.75 1.05
N HIS A 79 4.73 -14.62 1.64
CA HIS A 79 4.56 -15.07 3.02
C HIS A 79 5.05 -14.07 4.08
N GLN A 80 5.62 -12.93 3.66
CA GLN A 80 6.29 -11.98 4.53
C GLN A 80 5.78 -10.57 4.22
N MET A 81 4.53 -10.32 4.65
CA MET A 81 3.86 -9.04 4.52
C MET A 81 4.12 -8.16 5.74
N TYR A 82 4.45 -6.90 5.46
CA TYR A 82 4.72 -5.88 6.46
C TYR A 82 3.69 -4.75 6.32
N GLY A 83 2.97 -4.49 7.41
CA GLY A 83 2.15 -3.30 7.55
C GLY A 83 2.94 -2.13 8.12
N THR A 84 2.29 -0.96 8.16
CA THR A 84 2.85 0.26 8.75
C THR A 84 2.61 0.38 10.27
N GLY A 85 1.87 -0.55 10.87
CA GLY A 85 1.41 -0.47 12.26
C GLY A 85 0.09 0.31 12.44
N THR A 86 -0.31 1.08 11.43
CA THR A 86 -1.62 1.74 11.34
C THR A 86 -2.60 0.83 10.61
N GLU A 87 -3.77 0.59 11.21
CA GLU A 87 -4.77 -0.31 10.63
C GLU A 87 -5.46 0.29 9.40
N THR A 88 -5.72 1.60 9.37
CA THR A 88 -6.40 2.28 8.27
C THR A 88 -6.04 3.76 8.25
N TYR A 89 -5.89 4.33 7.06
CA TYR A 89 -5.65 5.75 6.81
C TYR A 89 -6.88 6.38 6.17
N ASP A 90 -7.16 7.64 6.47
CA ASP A 90 -8.17 8.46 5.80
C ASP A 90 -7.58 9.48 4.81
N ASP A 91 -6.27 9.75 4.92
CA ASP A 91 -5.49 10.52 3.94
C ASP A 91 -4.58 9.61 3.10
N LEU A 92 -4.71 9.69 1.77
CA LEU A 92 -3.94 8.86 0.85
C LEU A 92 -2.45 9.25 0.80
N THR A 93 -2.14 10.54 0.96
CA THR A 93 -0.75 11.02 0.96
C THR A 93 -0.02 10.49 2.19
N GLU A 94 -0.63 10.59 3.37
CA GLU A 94 -0.09 10.02 4.61
C GLU A 94 0.10 8.50 4.49
N CYS A 95 -0.88 7.81 3.90
CA CYS A 95 -0.83 6.37 3.64
C CYS A 95 0.39 5.97 2.79
N VAL A 96 0.63 6.67 1.67
CA VAL A 96 1.76 6.39 0.76
C VAL A 96 3.08 6.75 1.41
N VAL A 97 3.19 7.93 2.02
CA VAL A 97 4.44 8.41 2.64
C VAL A 97 4.85 7.49 3.79
N THR A 98 3.92 7.13 4.68
CA THR A 98 4.20 6.25 5.81
C THR A 98 4.63 4.87 5.35
N LEU A 99 4.00 4.33 4.30
CA LEU A 99 4.39 3.05 3.71
C LEU A 99 5.86 3.06 3.27
N LEU A 100 6.27 4.10 2.52
CA LEU A 100 7.62 4.23 1.99
C LEU A 100 8.66 4.46 3.10
N GLN A 101 8.31 5.22 4.14
CA GLN A 101 9.18 5.46 5.29
C GLN A 101 9.41 4.19 6.10
N VAL A 102 8.34 3.46 6.45
CA VAL A 102 8.46 2.22 7.22
C VAL A 102 9.26 1.16 6.45
N GLN A 103 9.08 1.09 5.13
CA GLN A 103 9.86 0.19 4.29
C GLN A 103 11.35 0.55 4.28
N ALA A 104 11.70 1.83 4.15
CA ALA A 104 13.09 2.30 4.20
C ALA A 104 13.74 2.02 5.57
N ASP A 105 13.00 2.25 6.67
CA ASP A 105 13.44 1.93 8.03
C ASP A 105 13.67 0.43 8.24
N TYR A 106 12.82 -0.41 7.63
CA TYR A 106 12.99 -1.85 7.65
C TYR A 106 14.27 -2.27 6.91
N GLU A 107 14.54 -1.74 5.71
CA GLU A 107 15.78 -2.02 4.97
C GLU A 107 17.02 -1.60 5.78
N ALA A 108 17.04 -0.39 6.31
CA ALA A 108 18.17 0.11 7.10
C ALA A 108 18.48 -0.78 8.32
N LYS A 109 17.44 -1.29 9.00
CA LYS A 109 17.60 -2.23 10.12
C LYS A 109 18.14 -3.58 9.68
N GLN A 110 17.70 -4.09 8.53
CA GLN A 110 18.18 -5.37 8.00
C GLN A 110 19.64 -5.28 7.58
N GLU A 111 20.06 -4.20 6.93
CA GLU A 111 21.45 -3.97 6.56
C GLU A 111 22.38 -3.86 7.78
N ALA A 112 21.96 -3.12 8.80
CA ALA A 112 22.72 -2.96 10.05
C ALA A 112 22.84 -4.25 10.86
N GLY A 113 21.83 -5.13 10.83
CA GLY A 113 21.86 -6.43 11.52
C GLY A 113 22.68 -7.51 10.80
N ASN A 114 23.05 -7.27 9.54
CA ASN A 114 23.80 -8.21 8.69
C ASN A 114 25.28 -7.81 8.51
N SER A 115 25.73 -6.80 9.26
CA SER A 115 27.09 -6.21 9.25
C SER A 115 27.92 -6.62 10.46
#